data_AF-A0A931KX91-F1
#
_entry.id   AF-A0A931KX91-F1
#
_cell.length_a   1.000
_cell.length_b   1.000
_cell.length_c   1.000
_cell.angle_alpha   90.00
_cell.angle_beta   90.00
_cell.angle_gamma   90.00
#
_symmetry.space_group_name_H-M   'P 1'
#
loop_
_entity.id
_entity.type
_entity.pdbx_description
1 polymer ?
#
loop_
_entity_poly.entity_id
_entity_poly.type
_entity_poly.pdbx_seq_one_letter_code
_entity_poly.pdbx_strand_id
1 'polypeptide(L)'
;MPGSSQPRDAVPLLTRRAPDRRERTPDAGAPVPIRLAGVTTADHRLLLVHAHPDDETIGSGATMARYAAAGAHVTLVTCTRGEEGEILVEEHAHRAADREDTLGEHREVELAAAMAELGVTDHRFLGHAGKYRDSGMMGLPDNDDPAAFWQADLLAAATDLVPVIREVRPQVLVTYDDFGGYGHPDHIQAHRVAMYASLLAAAPSFRTDLGPAWDIAKIYWTAFPKSVVREGIAALREMGEEAGFAAMDPDDIPFACDDDLVTTVIDAQEFIDAKVAAMRAHATQISVEDGFFALSNMLGSRALGIEFFRRVRGEAGGEPDAAGRETDLFAGI
;
A
#
# COMPACT_ATOMS: atom_id res chain seq x y z
N MET A 1 84.52 -39.01 18.00
CA MET A 1 84.83 -39.20 16.57
C MET A 1 84.13 -38.11 15.77
N PRO A 2 84.83 -37.52 14.80
CA PRO A 2 84.67 -36.14 14.29
C PRO A 2 83.52 -36.05 13.26
N GLY A 3 83.02 -34.92 12.77
CA GLY A 3 83.47 -33.52 12.73
C GLY A 3 83.16 -32.95 11.34
N SER A 4 82.73 -31.69 11.23
CA SER A 4 82.94 -30.74 10.09
C SER A 4 81.97 -29.54 10.24
N SER A 5 82.38 -28.41 10.81
CA SER A 5 83.00 -27.22 10.16
C SER A 5 82.01 -26.39 9.32
N GLN A 6 81.42 -25.32 9.87
CA GLN A 6 81.86 -23.89 9.80
C GLN A 6 81.13 -23.10 8.68
N PRO A 7 81.08 -21.74 8.67
CA PRO A 7 80.87 -20.80 9.79
C PRO A 7 80.01 -19.55 9.40
N ARG A 8 79.89 -18.62 10.38
CA ARG A 8 79.89 -17.14 10.26
C ARG A 8 78.58 -16.31 10.24
N ASP A 9 78.65 -15.32 11.14
CA ASP A 9 78.17 -13.94 11.10
C ASP A 9 76.75 -13.61 11.61
N ALA A 10 76.75 -13.15 12.87
CA ALA A 10 75.73 -12.33 13.48
C ALA A 10 76.06 -10.84 13.27
N VAL A 11 75.09 -10.02 12.83
CA VAL A 11 74.95 -8.59 13.13
C VAL A 11 73.44 -8.21 13.08
N PRO A 12 72.93 -7.31 13.93
CA PRO A 12 71.55 -7.35 14.43
C PRO A 12 70.58 -6.28 13.85
N LEU A 13 69.30 -6.52 14.16
CA LEU A 13 68.17 -5.60 14.34
C LEU A 13 68.08 -4.32 13.50
N LEU A 14 67.08 -4.29 12.61
CA LEU A 14 66.22 -3.11 12.42
C LEU A 14 64.75 -3.50 12.58
N THR A 15 64.12 -2.79 13.51
CA THR A 15 62.70 -2.79 13.81
C THR A 15 61.87 -2.29 12.63
N ARG A 16 60.88 -3.09 12.19
CA ARG A 16 59.71 -2.58 11.44
C ARG A 16 58.45 -3.24 11.96
N ARG A 17 57.56 -2.41 12.53
CA ARG A 17 56.21 -2.74 12.96
C ARG A 17 55.41 -3.30 11.78
N ALA A 18 54.69 -4.40 12.02
CA ALA A 18 53.65 -4.89 11.13
C ALA A 18 52.46 -3.92 11.13
N PRO A 19 51.85 -3.60 9.96
CA PRO A 19 50.57 -2.92 9.95
C PRO A 19 49.44 -3.90 10.29
N ASP A 20 48.63 -3.49 11.27
CA ASP A 20 47.37 -4.09 11.70
C ASP A 20 46.41 -4.19 10.49
N ARG A 21 46.19 -5.40 9.97
CA ARG A 21 45.12 -5.68 9.00
C ARG A 21 43.83 -5.85 9.77
N ARG A 22 43.15 -4.74 10.04
CA ARG A 22 41.71 -4.75 10.28
C ARG A 22 41.02 -4.73 8.93
N GLU A 23 40.38 -5.84 8.61
CA GLU A 23 39.47 -5.98 7.49
C GLU A 23 38.35 -4.94 7.63
N ARG A 24 38.27 -4.05 6.64
CA ARG A 24 37.12 -3.18 6.46
C ARG A 24 36.02 -4.02 5.82
N THR A 25 34.94 -4.22 6.55
CA THR A 25 33.64 -4.62 6.00
C THR A 25 33.26 -3.65 4.88
N PRO A 26 32.70 -4.12 3.75
CA PRO A 26 32.19 -3.22 2.73
C PRO A 26 31.05 -2.41 3.32
N ASP A 27 31.18 -1.09 3.21
CA ASP A 27 30.16 -0.11 3.52
C ASP A 27 28.89 -0.47 2.73
N ALA A 28 27.79 -0.68 3.43
CA ALA A 28 26.47 -0.84 2.82
C ALA A 28 26.15 0.48 2.13
N GLY A 29 26.32 0.50 0.81
CA GLY A 29 26.20 1.71 0.00
C GLY A 29 24.87 2.40 0.29
N ALA A 30 24.95 3.65 0.75
CA ALA A 30 23.81 4.54 0.79
C ALA A 30 23.15 4.57 -0.61
N PRO A 31 21.81 4.62 -0.69
CA PRO A 31 21.12 4.62 -1.97
C PRO A 31 21.58 5.79 -2.83
N VAL A 32 22.03 5.48 -4.04
CA VAL A 32 22.40 6.47 -5.05
C VAL A 32 21.11 7.16 -5.51
N PRO A 33 20.98 8.49 -5.43
CA PRO A 33 19.79 9.16 -5.93
C PRO A 33 19.72 9.01 -7.46
N ILE A 34 18.80 8.18 -7.92
CA ILE A 34 18.48 8.04 -9.34
C ILE A 34 17.62 9.24 -9.71
N ARG A 35 18.13 10.10 -10.60
CA ARG A 35 17.35 11.19 -11.18
C ARG A 35 16.36 10.61 -12.19
N LEU A 36 15.11 10.45 -11.76
CA LEU A 36 13.98 10.42 -12.68
C LEU A 36 14.01 11.70 -13.52
N ALA A 37 14.00 11.55 -14.84
CA ALA A 37 14.03 12.68 -15.75
C ALA A 37 12.73 13.50 -15.61
N GLY A 38 12.83 14.71 -15.05
CA GLY A 38 12.10 15.85 -15.59
C GLY A 38 10.79 16.31 -14.94
N VAL A 39 10.39 15.84 -13.76
CA VAL A 39 9.33 16.50 -12.95
C VAL A 39 9.80 16.56 -11.50
N THR A 40 9.91 17.76 -10.93
CA THR A 40 10.09 17.90 -9.48
C THR A 40 8.73 17.61 -8.84
N THR A 41 8.50 16.36 -8.41
CA THR A 41 7.22 15.94 -7.80
C THR A 41 7.03 16.44 -6.38
N ALA A 42 7.91 17.32 -5.87
CA ALA A 42 7.84 17.86 -4.50
C ALA A 42 6.51 18.58 -4.19
N ASP A 43 5.81 19.07 -5.22
CA ASP A 43 4.50 19.72 -5.07
C ASP A 43 3.30 18.77 -5.29
N HIS A 44 3.54 17.52 -5.68
CA HIS A 44 2.48 16.52 -5.84
C HIS A 44 2.02 16.00 -4.48
N ARG A 45 0.71 15.96 -4.28
CA ARG A 45 0.07 15.52 -3.04
C ARG A 45 -1.03 14.53 -3.36
N LEU A 46 -0.83 13.30 -2.92
CA LEU A 46 -1.72 12.15 -3.14
C LEU A 46 -2.42 11.83 -1.83
N LEU A 47 -3.75 11.70 -1.85
CA LEU A 47 -4.52 11.18 -0.72
C LEU A 47 -5.12 9.83 -1.09
N LEU A 48 -4.87 8.80 -0.29
CA LEU A 48 -5.54 7.51 -0.40
C LEU A 48 -6.46 7.32 0.80
N VAL A 49 -7.66 6.80 0.58
CA VAL A 49 -8.64 6.50 1.62
C VAL A 49 -9.01 5.03 1.55
N HIS A 50 -8.54 4.27 2.54
CA HIS A 50 -8.74 2.83 2.70
C HIS A 50 -9.52 2.50 3.97
N ALA A 51 -10.16 1.35 4.01
CA ALA A 51 -11.00 0.90 5.09
C ALA A 51 -10.17 0.35 6.25
N HIS A 52 -9.24 -0.57 5.97
CA HIS A 52 -8.51 -1.32 7.00
C HIS A 52 -6.99 -1.27 6.80
N PRO A 53 -6.20 -1.59 7.86
CA PRO A 53 -4.76 -1.77 7.75
C PRO A 53 -4.37 -3.02 6.94
N ASP A 54 -3.92 -2.86 5.69
CA ASP A 54 -3.47 -3.87 4.71
C ASP A 54 -3.94 -3.52 3.28
N ASP A 55 -5.17 -3.00 3.18
CA ASP A 55 -5.82 -2.58 1.95
C ASP A 55 -4.93 -1.66 1.08
N GLU A 56 -4.24 -0.73 1.73
CA GLU A 56 -3.38 0.24 1.06
C GLU A 56 -2.22 -0.47 0.35
N THR A 57 -1.68 -1.50 1.00
CA THR A 57 -0.55 -2.29 0.52
C THR A 57 -1.02 -3.21 -0.60
N ILE A 58 -2.18 -3.86 -0.44
CA ILE A 58 -2.75 -4.78 -1.42
C ILE A 58 -3.09 -4.03 -2.72
N GLY A 59 -3.89 -2.97 -2.62
CA GLY A 59 -4.48 -2.27 -3.78
C GLY A 59 -3.59 -1.20 -4.39
N SER A 60 -2.69 -0.60 -3.61
CA SER A 60 -1.95 0.60 -4.04
C SER A 60 -0.52 0.72 -3.52
N GLY A 61 0.04 -0.34 -2.92
CA GLY A 61 1.32 -0.28 -2.22
C GLY A 61 2.49 0.12 -3.13
N ALA A 62 2.53 -0.43 -4.35
CA ALA A 62 3.60 -0.14 -5.29
C ALA A 62 3.48 1.30 -5.83
N THR A 63 2.25 1.75 -6.10
CA THR A 63 1.94 3.12 -6.48
C THR A 63 2.33 4.12 -5.40
N MET A 64 2.01 3.84 -4.14
CA MET A 64 2.39 4.67 -2.99
C MET A 64 3.90 4.79 -2.87
N ALA A 65 4.62 3.65 -2.90
CA ALA A 65 6.08 3.63 -2.84
C ALA A 65 6.73 4.41 -4.00
N ARG A 66 6.19 4.26 -5.22
CA ARG A 66 6.66 5.00 -6.39
C ARG A 66 6.54 6.51 -6.22
N TYR A 67 5.39 7.01 -5.78
CA TYR A 67 5.19 8.44 -5.61
C TYR A 67 5.97 9.01 -4.42
N ALA A 68 6.05 8.28 -3.31
CA ALA A 68 6.86 8.67 -2.16
C ALA A 68 8.34 8.78 -2.53
N ALA A 69 8.89 7.79 -3.23
CA ALA A 69 10.28 7.80 -3.70
C ALA A 69 10.57 8.91 -4.73
N ALA A 70 9.58 9.29 -5.54
CA ALA A 70 9.71 10.44 -6.44
C ALA A 70 9.77 11.76 -5.66
N GLY A 71 9.22 11.82 -4.44
CA GLY A 71 9.17 13.00 -3.57
C GLY A 71 7.79 13.64 -3.46
N ALA A 72 6.73 12.98 -3.93
CA ALA A 72 5.37 13.42 -3.69
C ALA A 72 4.99 13.23 -2.21
N HIS A 73 4.15 14.12 -1.70
CA HIS A 73 3.54 13.95 -0.37
C HIS A 73 2.38 12.96 -0.48
N VAL A 74 2.61 11.73 -0.07
CA VAL A 74 1.59 10.67 -0.02
C VAL A 74 0.99 10.65 1.38
N THR A 75 -0.33 10.89 1.46
CA THR A 75 -1.12 10.77 2.68
C THR A 75 -2.05 9.56 2.58
N LEU A 76 -1.99 8.67 3.56
CA LEU A 76 -2.97 7.60 3.73
C LEU A 76 -3.94 7.95 4.86
N VAL A 77 -5.25 7.76 4.61
CA VAL A 77 -6.26 7.69 5.66
C VAL A 77 -6.85 6.29 5.69
N THR A 78 -6.76 5.64 6.85
CA THR A 78 -7.38 4.34 7.15
C THR A 78 -8.62 4.56 8.01
N CYS A 79 -9.78 4.04 7.60
CA CYS A 79 -11.06 4.36 8.27
C CYS A 79 -11.23 3.67 9.62
N THR A 80 -10.80 2.42 9.74
CA THR A 80 -10.94 1.58 10.94
C THR A 80 -9.59 0.97 11.32
N ARG A 81 -9.51 0.21 12.42
CA ARG A 81 -8.28 -0.51 12.79
C ARG A 81 -8.32 -1.98 12.41
N GLY A 82 -9.41 -2.45 11.79
CA GLY A 82 -9.53 -3.83 11.39
C GLY A 82 -9.75 -4.79 12.57
N GLU A 83 -10.54 -4.36 13.56
CA GLU A 83 -10.81 -5.10 14.78
C GLU A 83 -11.46 -6.48 14.55
N GLU A 84 -12.24 -6.63 13.47
CA GLU A 84 -12.98 -7.86 13.13
C GLU A 84 -12.21 -8.78 12.16
N GLY A 85 -10.94 -8.47 11.89
CA GLY A 85 -10.10 -9.24 10.97
C GLY A 85 -9.86 -10.68 11.42
N GLU A 86 -9.83 -11.61 10.46
CA GLU A 86 -9.31 -12.96 10.69
C GLU A 86 -7.80 -12.89 11.00
N ILE A 87 -7.30 -13.82 11.83
CA ILE A 87 -5.88 -13.84 12.23
C ILE A 87 -5.22 -15.10 11.67
N LEU A 88 -4.27 -14.92 10.76
CA LEU A 88 -3.57 -16.02 10.09
C LEU A 88 -2.49 -16.68 10.95
N VAL A 89 -2.00 -15.98 11.99
CA VAL A 89 -0.88 -16.44 12.82
C VAL A 89 -1.36 -16.84 14.23
N GLU A 90 -1.13 -18.11 14.58
CA GLU A 90 -1.59 -18.68 15.86
C GLU A 90 -1.07 -17.91 17.09
N GLU A 91 0.13 -17.35 17.01
CA GLU A 91 0.71 -16.53 18.08
C GLU A 91 -0.20 -15.34 18.45
N HIS A 92 -0.95 -14.79 17.49
CA HIS A 92 -1.85 -13.66 17.70
C HIS A 92 -3.33 -14.04 17.77
N ALA A 93 -3.69 -15.32 17.68
CA ALA A 93 -5.09 -15.77 17.69
C ALA A 93 -5.87 -15.32 18.95
N HIS A 94 -5.19 -15.07 20.08
CA HIS A 94 -5.80 -14.54 21.30
C HIS A 94 -6.38 -13.12 21.14
N ARG A 95 -5.93 -12.35 20.13
CA ARG A 95 -6.31 -10.95 19.92
C ARG A 95 -7.67 -10.75 19.24
N ALA A 96 -8.26 -11.82 18.70
CA ALA A 96 -9.52 -11.77 17.96
C ALA A 96 -10.64 -11.09 18.75
N ALA A 97 -11.61 -10.50 18.04
CA ALA A 97 -12.75 -9.77 18.61
C ALA A 97 -13.59 -10.62 19.59
N ASP A 98 -13.72 -11.92 19.33
CA ASP A 98 -14.43 -12.87 20.19
C ASP A 98 -13.61 -13.34 21.41
N ARG A 99 -12.39 -12.82 21.57
CA ARG A 99 -11.46 -13.16 22.66
C ARG A 99 -11.03 -11.93 23.45
N GLU A 100 -9.82 -11.43 23.22
CA GLU A 100 -9.29 -10.27 23.94
C GLU A 100 -9.71 -8.95 23.32
N ASP A 101 -10.19 -8.95 22.06
CA ASP A 101 -10.56 -7.73 21.31
C ASP A 101 -9.44 -6.68 21.28
N THR A 102 -8.22 -7.14 21.02
CA THR A 102 -7.00 -6.30 20.97
C THR A 102 -6.34 -6.29 19.59
N LEU A 103 -6.97 -6.87 18.57
CA LEU A 103 -6.41 -6.94 17.21
C LEU A 103 -6.20 -5.55 16.62
N GLY A 104 -7.14 -4.62 16.80
CA GLY A 104 -7.03 -3.27 16.25
C GLY A 104 -5.76 -2.55 16.72
N GLU A 105 -5.46 -2.59 18.03
CA GLU A 105 -4.24 -1.97 18.58
C GLU A 105 -2.96 -2.60 18.01
N HIS A 106 -2.98 -3.90 17.72
CA HIS A 106 -1.86 -4.59 17.11
C HIS A 106 -1.69 -4.18 15.64
N ARG A 107 -2.80 -4.11 14.88
CA ARG A 107 -2.81 -3.70 13.47
C ARG A 107 -2.41 -2.23 13.27
N GLU A 108 -2.54 -1.36 14.28
CA GLU A 108 -1.94 -0.01 14.26
C GLU A 108 -0.41 -0.07 14.12
N VAL A 109 0.24 -1.06 14.77
CA VAL A 109 1.69 -1.28 14.70
C VAL A 109 2.09 -1.87 13.35
N GLU A 110 1.32 -2.85 12.86
CA GLU A 110 1.54 -3.46 11.54
C GLU A 110 1.42 -2.41 10.42
N LEU A 111 0.38 -1.54 10.48
CA LEU A 111 0.23 -0.42 9.55
C LEU A 111 1.44 0.51 9.55
N ALA A 112 1.90 0.93 10.73
CA ALA A 112 3.04 1.84 10.84
C ALA A 112 4.31 1.21 10.27
N ALA A 113 4.53 -0.09 10.48
CA ALA A 113 5.64 -0.82 9.90
C ALA A 113 5.53 -0.93 8.37
N ALA A 114 4.34 -1.25 7.85
CA ALA A 114 4.09 -1.29 6.41
C ALA A 114 4.33 0.08 5.75
N MET A 115 3.86 1.16 6.36
CA MET A 115 4.07 2.52 5.85
C MET A 115 5.55 2.92 5.81
N ALA A 116 6.34 2.47 6.80
CA ALA A 116 7.78 2.68 6.80
C ALA A 116 8.47 1.97 5.61
N GLU A 117 8.07 0.74 5.28
CA GLU A 117 8.59 0.00 4.12
C GLU A 117 8.21 0.66 2.78
N LEU A 118 7.01 1.23 2.68
CA LEU A 118 6.56 1.97 1.49
C LEU A 118 7.12 3.41 1.40
N GLY A 119 7.79 3.90 2.45
CA GLY A 119 8.28 5.29 2.52
C GLY A 119 7.19 6.34 2.72
N VAL A 120 6.01 5.95 3.19
CA VAL A 120 4.87 6.84 3.44
C VAL A 120 4.90 7.33 4.88
N THR A 121 5.13 8.62 5.07
CA THR A 121 5.31 9.21 6.41
C THR A 121 4.05 9.87 6.98
N ASP A 122 3.06 10.17 6.14
CA ASP A 122 1.77 10.74 6.57
C ASP A 122 0.68 9.67 6.45
N HIS A 123 0.44 8.93 7.53
CA HIS A 123 -0.66 7.98 7.61
C HIS A 123 -1.49 8.26 8.86
N ARG A 124 -2.81 8.26 8.72
CA ARG A 124 -3.76 8.71 9.75
C ARG A 124 -4.94 7.77 9.81
N PHE A 125 -5.57 7.67 10.98
CA PHE A 125 -6.91 7.11 11.07
C PHE A 125 -7.97 8.18 10.84
N LEU A 126 -9.09 7.82 10.19
CA LEU A 126 -10.20 8.74 9.95
C LEU A 126 -10.75 9.31 11.27
N GLY A 127 -10.64 10.62 11.45
CA GLY A 127 -10.93 11.28 12.73
C GLY A 127 -9.83 11.00 13.76
N HIS A 128 -9.82 9.79 14.34
CA HIS A 128 -8.75 9.29 15.21
C HIS A 128 -8.79 7.76 15.29
N ALA A 129 -7.69 7.15 15.77
CA ALA A 129 -7.64 5.70 15.99
C ALA A 129 -8.79 5.24 16.89
N GLY A 130 -9.49 4.17 16.47
CA GLY A 130 -10.64 3.60 17.17
C GLY A 130 -11.91 4.45 17.16
N LYS A 131 -12.00 5.51 16.35
CA LYS A 131 -13.25 6.28 16.21
C LYS A 131 -14.37 5.45 15.58
N TYR A 132 -14.02 4.69 14.56
CA TYR A 132 -14.92 3.79 13.83
C TYR A 132 -14.36 2.37 13.97
N ARG A 133 -15.19 1.45 14.43
CA ARG A 133 -14.84 0.03 14.51
C ARG A 133 -15.00 -0.60 13.13
N ASP A 134 -14.13 -1.55 12.80
CA ASP A 134 -14.35 -2.48 11.68
C ASP A 134 -15.76 -3.10 11.79
N SER A 135 -16.46 -3.14 10.66
CA SER A 135 -17.82 -3.66 10.60
C SER A 135 -17.86 -5.18 10.40
N GLY A 136 -16.73 -5.82 10.11
CA GLY A 136 -16.68 -7.20 9.67
C GLY A 136 -17.35 -7.41 8.31
N MET A 137 -17.47 -8.67 7.89
CA MET A 137 -18.02 -9.01 6.58
C MET A 137 -19.52 -8.70 6.46
N MET A 138 -19.96 -8.37 5.24
CA MET A 138 -21.37 -8.07 4.95
C MET A 138 -22.29 -9.22 5.39
N GLY A 139 -23.35 -8.89 6.13
CA GLY A 139 -24.36 -9.82 6.62
C GLY A 139 -24.01 -10.49 7.97
N LEU A 140 -22.86 -10.19 8.57
CA LEU A 140 -22.52 -10.64 9.91
C LEU A 140 -23.16 -9.74 10.99
N PRO A 141 -23.38 -10.26 12.22
CA PRO A 141 -23.95 -9.49 13.33
C PRO A 141 -23.17 -8.21 13.66
N ASP A 142 -21.87 -8.19 13.39
CA ASP A 142 -20.97 -7.06 13.65
C ASP A 142 -21.37 -5.82 12.85
N ASN A 143 -22.02 -6.01 11.69
CA ASN A 143 -22.58 -4.92 10.90
C ASN A 143 -23.67 -4.13 11.63
N ASP A 144 -24.31 -4.71 12.66
CA ASP A 144 -25.38 -4.07 13.45
C ASP A 144 -24.83 -3.32 14.69
N ASP A 145 -23.52 -3.38 14.97
CA ASP A 145 -22.91 -2.59 16.05
C ASP A 145 -23.01 -1.09 15.73
N PRO A 146 -23.62 -0.25 16.59
CA PRO A 146 -23.66 1.19 16.39
C PRO A 146 -22.28 1.87 16.26
N ALA A 147 -21.20 1.23 16.72
CA ALA A 147 -19.83 1.70 16.56
C ALA A 147 -19.17 1.27 15.25
N ALA A 148 -19.78 0.31 14.52
CA ALA A 148 -19.29 -0.14 13.22
C ALA A 148 -19.28 1.00 12.21
N PHE A 149 -18.22 1.08 11.41
CA PHE A 149 -18.07 2.13 10.41
C PHE A 149 -19.22 2.14 9.38
N TRP A 150 -19.75 0.97 9.05
CA TRP A 150 -20.93 0.81 8.19
C TRP A 150 -22.18 1.52 8.72
N GLN A 151 -22.33 1.63 10.05
CA GLN A 151 -23.42 2.31 10.72
C GLN A 151 -23.18 3.81 10.92
N ALA A 152 -21.96 4.29 10.67
CA ALA A 152 -21.62 5.69 10.85
C ALA A 152 -22.47 6.59 9.94
N ASP A 153 -22.99 7.68 10.51
CA ASP A 153 -23.65 8.71 9.71
C ASP A 153 -22.66 9.25 8.66
N LEU A 154 -23.06 9.16 7.39
CA LEU A 154 -22.20 9.49 6.26
C LEU A 154 -21.71 10.94 6.32
N LEU A 155 -22.56 11.88 6.75
CA LEU A 155 -22.14 13.28 6.89
C LEU A 155 -21.11 13.44 8.00
N ALA A 156 -21.31 12.80 9.15
CA ALA A 156 -20.35 12.82 10.26
C ALA A 156 -18.98 12.26 9.84
N ALA A 157 -18.96 11.06 9.23
CA ALA A 157 -17.73 10.42 8.78
C ALA A 157 -17.04 11.22 7.65
N ALA A 158 -17.79 11.73 6.67
CA ALA A 158 -17.24 12.62 5.64
C ALA A 158 -16.68 13.93 6.23
N THR A 159 -17.32 14.47 7.28
CA THR A 159 -16.85 15.67 7.98
C THR A 159 -15.50 15.46 8.65
N ASP A 160 -15.17 14.23 9.08
CA ASP A 160 -13.85 13.92 9.65
C ASP A 160 -12.72 13.89 8.62
N LEU A 161 -13.03 13.61 7.36
CA LEU A 161 -12.05 13.59 6.28
C LEU A 161 -11.78 14.99 5.69
N VAL A 162 -12.74 15.90 5.75
CA VAL A 162 -12.61 17.28 5.22
C VAL A 162 -11.39 18.04 5.79
N PRO A 163 -11.08 18.00 7.11
CA PRO A 163 -9.86 18.59 7.63
C PRO A 163 -8.60 18.10 6.92
N VAL A 164 -8.48 16.80 6.69
CA VAL A 164 -7.32 16.21 5.99
C VAL A 164 -7.25 16.74 4.55
N ILE A 165 -8.37 16.73 3.81
CA ILE A 165 -8.39 17.24 2.43
C ILE A 165 -7.99 18.72 2.36
N ARG A 166 -8.47 19.57 3.28
CA ARG A 166 -8.15 21.01 3.25
C ARG A 166 -6.75 21.35 3.78
N GLU A 167 -6.23 20.53 4.68
CA GLU A 167 -4.86 20.62 5.18
C GLU A 167 -3.86 20.17 4.11
N VAL A 168 -4.01 18.93 3.62
CA VAL A 168 -3.10 18.29 2.66
C VAL A 168 -3.25 18.91 1.27
N ARG A 169 -4.45 19.35 0.90
CA ARG A 169 -4.75 19.87 -0.44
C ARG A 169 -4.32 18.92 -1.55
N PRO A 170 -4.76 17.64 -1.54
CA PRO A 170 -4.31 16.67 -2.52
C PRO A 170 -4.80 17.04 -3.92
N GLN A 171 -3.94 16.97 -4.94
CA GLN A 171 -4.40 17.08 -6.32
C GLN A 171 -5.10 15.79 -6.79
N VAL A 172 -4.70 14.66 -6.21
CA VAL A 172 -5.21 13.33 -6.55
C VAL A 172 -5.77 12.65 -5.31
N LEU A 173 -6.97 12.07 -5.42
CA LEU A 173 -7.54 11.16 -4.43
C LEU A 173 -7.74 9.76 -5.03
N VAL A 174 -7.40 8.72 -4.26
CA VAL A 174 -7.67 7.32 -4.58
C VAL A 174 -8.54 6.70 -3.48
N THR A 175 -9.56 5.94 -3.88
CA THR A 175 -10.39 5.11 -2.97
C THR A 175 -10.96 3.92 -3.75
N TYR A 176 -11.93 3.20 -3.20
CA TYR A 176 -12.58 2.07 -3.86
C TYR A 176 -13.60 2.49 -4.93
N ASP A 177 -14.04 1.54 -5.74
CA ASP A 177 -15.22 1.71 -6.57
C ASP A 177 -16.52 1.76 -5.75
N ASP A 178 -17.66 1.94 -6.43
CA ASP A 178 -18.98 2.04 -5.83
C ASP A 178 -19.46 0.74 -5.15
N PHE A 179 -18.81 -0.39 -5.41
CA PHE A 179 -19.05 -1.67 -4.75
C PHE A 179 -18.00 -2.02 -3.68
N GLY A 180 -17.00 -1.17 -3.46
CA GLY A 180 -15.95 -1.44 -2.49
C GLY A 180 -14.98 -2.55 -2.93
N GLY A 181 -14.86 -2.80 -4.22
CA GLY A 181 -14.13 -3.95 -4.77
C GLY A 181 -14.94 -5.24 -4.63
N TYR A 182 -14.88 -5.92 -3.49
CA TYR A 182 -15.54 -7.23 -3.31
C TYR A 182 -16.83 -7.19 -2.46
N GLY A 183 -17.36 -6.00 -2.15
CA GLY A 183 -18.60 -5.86 -1.39
C GLY A 183 -18.44 -5.78 0.12
N HIS A 184 -17.22 -5.58 0.64
CA HIS A 184 -17.03 -5.31 2.07
C HIS A 184 -17.78 -4.04 2.49
N PRO A 185 -18.57 -4.05 3.58
CA PRO A 185 -19.33 -2.88 4.01
C PRO A 185 -18.43 -1.65 4.21
N ASP A 186 -17.28 -1.82 4.87
CA ASP A 186 -16.37 -0.71 5.12
C ASP A 186 -15.67 -0.17 3.87
N HIS A 187 -15.44 -0.99 2.83
CA HIS A 187 -14.88 -0.49 1.58
C HIS A 187 -15.91 0.39 0.86
N ILE A 188 -17.19 -0.05 0.85
CA ILE A 188 -18.31 0.74 0.32
C ILE A 188 -18.45 2.04 1.11
N GLN A 189 -18.34 1.99 2.43
CA GLN A 189 -18.44 3.17 3.27
C GLN A 189 -17.25 4.12 3.10
N ALA A 190 -16.02 3.60 3.00
CA ALA A 190 -14.82 4.38 2.71
C ALA A 190 -14.96 5.11 1.36
N HIS A 191 -15.46 4.42 0.33
CA HIS A 191 -15.83 5.04 -0.94
C HIS A 191 -16.82 6.20 -0.74
N ARG A 192 -17.95 5.95 -0.06
CA ARG A 192 -18.99 6.97 0.16
C ARG A 192 -18.44 8.19 0.91
N VAL A 193 -17.66 7.95 1.96
CA VAL A 193 -17.01 8.97 2.78
C VAL A 193 -16.02 9.78 1.96
N ALA A 194 -15.12 9.15 1.22
CA ALA A 194 -14.14 9.81 0.38
C ALA A 194 -14.80 10.68 -0.71
N MET A 195 -15.78 10.12 -1.42
CA MET A 195 -16.50 10.83 -2.47
C MET A 195 -17.28 12.01 -1.90
N TYR A 196 -18.01 11.83 -0.78
CA TYR A 196 -18.79 12.92 -0.20
C TYR A 196 -17.91 13.99 0.44
N ALA A 197 -16.85 13.61 1.15
CA ALA A 197 -15.88 14.54 1.72
C ALA A 197 -15.19 15.40 0.65
N SER A 198 -14.94 14.84 -0.55
CA SER A 198 -14.39 15.62 -1.67
C SER A 198 -15.30 16.79 -2.08
N LEU A 199 -16.62 16.57 -2.10
CA LEU A 199 -17.61 17.60 -2.40
C LEU A 199 -17.71 18.64 -1.28
N LEU A 200 -17.71 18.19 -0.02
CA LEU A 200 -17.76 19.07 1.15
C LEU A 200 -16.48 19.93 1.27
N ALA A 201 -15.32 19.35 0.99
CA ALA A 201 -14.05 20.07 1.04
C ALA A 201 -13.97 21.19 -0.01
N ALA A 202 -14.57 20.99 -1.18
CA ALA A 202 -14.66 21.98 -2.26
C ALA A 202 -15.68 23.10 -2.00
N ALA A 203 -16.63 22.91 -1.07
CA ALA A 203 -17.67 23.89 -0.75
C ALA A 203 -17.16 25.00 0.19
N PRO A 204 -17.06 26.28 -0.24
CA PRO A 204 -16.53 27.36 0.60
C PRO A 204 -17.36 27.68 1.84
N SER A 205 -18.64 27.31 1.84
CA SER A 205 -19.56 27.53 2.96
C SER A 205 -19.55 26.41 4.00
N PHE A 206 -18.97 25.25 3.69
CA PHE A 206 -18.93 24.13 4.62
C PHE A 206 -17.73 24.28 5.56
N ARG A 207 -17.94 24.14 6.88
CA ARG A 207 -16.90 24.20 7.92
C ARG A 207 -15.84 25.28 7.66
N THR A 208 -16.27 26.54 7.62
CA THR A 208 -15.40 27.69 7.30
C THR A 208 -14.24 27.86 8.27
N ASP A 209 -14.32 27.24 9.44
CA ASP A 209 -13.26 27.16 10.46
C ASP A 209 -12.06 26.30 10.01
N LEU A 210 -12.23 25.39 9.05
CA LEU A 210 -11.16 24.50 8.54
C LEU A 210 -10.26 25.14 7.47
N GLY A 211 -10.36 26.45 7.27
CA GLY A 211 -9.62 27.18 6.24
C GLY A 211 -10.25 27.11 4.85
N PRO A 212 -9.51 27.55 3.81
CA PRO A 212 -10.03 27.66 2.45
C PRO A 212 -10.53 26.31 1.91
N ALA A 213 -11.60 26.36 1.12
CA ALA A 213 -12.04 25.20 0.34
C ALA A 213 -10.93 24.70 -0.59
N TRP A 214 -10.92 23.40 -0.81
CA TRP A 214 -9.99 22.74 -1.71
C TRP A 214 -10.76 21.82 -2.64
N ASP A 215 -10.56 22.02 -3.94
CA ASP A 215 -11.19 21.20 -4.96
C ASP A 215 -10.17 20.23 -5.57
N ILE A 216 -10.40 18.93 -5.38
CA ILE A 216 -9.48 17.87 -5.83
C ILE A 216 -9.55 17.77 -7.35
N ALA A 217 -8.40 17.85 -8.02
CA ALA A 217 -8.33 17.90 -9.47
C ALA A 217 -8.70 16.56 -10.12
N LYS A 218 -8.22 15.43 -9.57
CA LYS A 218 -8.47 14.09 -10.09
C LYS A 218 -8.85 13.12 -8.98
N ILE A 219 -9.84 12.27 -9.26
CA ILE A 219 -10.25 11.19 -8.35
C ILE A 219 -10.25 9.88 -9.13
N TYR A 220 -9.66 8.86 -8.52
CA TYR A 220 -9.57 7.52 -9.07
C TYR A 220 -10.15 6.49 -8.12
N TRP A 221 -10.72 5.45 -8.69
CA TRP A 221 -11.06 4.22 -7.99
C TRP A 221 -10.00 3.16 -8.29
N THR A 222 -9.61 2.38 -7.29
CA THR A 222 -8.81 1.16 -7.51
C THR A 222 -9.57 0.22 -8.44
N ALA A 223 -8.84 -0.50 -9.30
CA ALA A 223 -9.42 -1.38 -10.29
C ALA A 223 -8.58 -2.64 -10.47
N PHE A 224 -9.23 -3.77 -10.72
CA PHE A 224 -8.57 -5.03 -11.08
C PHE A 224 -9.16 -5.52 -12.41
N PRO A 225 -8.44 -5.37 -13.54
CA PRO A 225 -8.98 -5.76 -14.84
C PRO A 225 -9.20 -7.26 -14.93
N LYS A 226 -10.35 -7.70 -15.47
CA LYS A 226 -10.63 -9.13 -15.71
C LYS A 226 -9.57 -9.80 -16.58
N SER A 227 -8.99 -9.12 -17.56
CA SER A 227 -7.89 -9.68 -18.36
C SER A 227 -6.69 -10.09 -17.49
N VAL A 228 -6.31 -9.27 -16.52
CA VAL A 228 -5.18 -9.53 -15.61
C VAL A 228 -5.49 -10.71 -14.69
N VAL A 229 -6.72 -10.79 -14.18
CA VAL A 229 -7.20 -11.94 -13.39
C VAL A 229 -7.12 -13.23 -14.21
N ARG A 230 -7.59 -13.21 -15.47
CA ARG A 230 -7.53 -14.36 -16.38
C ARG A 230 -6.09 -14.79 -16.66
N GLU A 231 -5.20 -13.83 -16.92
CA GLU A 231 -3.76 -14.08 -17.13
C GLU A 231 -3.13 -14.72 -15.89
N GLY A 232 -3.44 -14.22 -14.69
CA GLY A 232 -2.97 -14.80 -13.43
C GLY A 232 -3.47 -16.23 -13.21
N ILE A 233 -4.77 -16.48 -13.38
CA ILE A 233 -5.31 -17.84 -13.24
C ILE A 233 -4.69 -18.81 -14.27
N ALA A 234 -4.52 -18.37 -15.52
CA ALA A 234 -3.90 -19.18 -16.56
C ALA A 234 -2.45 -19.54 -16.23
N ALA A 235 -1.65 -18.57 -15.80
CA ALA A 235 -0.26 -18.78 -15.44
C ALA A 235 -0.09 -19.72 -14.23
N LEU A 236 -0.98 -19.67 -13.23
CA LEU A 236 -0.98 -20.64 -12.12
C LEU A 236 -1.26 -22.07 -12.61
N ARG A 237 -2.25 -22.24 -13.48
CA ARG A 237 -2.56 -23.54 -14.07
C ARG A 237 -1.40 -24.10 -14.88
N GLU A 238 -0.67 -23.25 -15.60
CA GLU A 238 0.55 -23.65 -16.32
C GLU A 238 1.68 -24.11 -15.39
N MET A 239 1.72 -23.62 -14.14
CA MET A 239 2.65 -24.07 -13.11
C MET A 239 2.21 -25.36 -12.40
N GLY A 240 1.04 -25.90 -12.74
CA GLY A 240 0.48 -27.10 -12.14
C GLY A 240 -0.36 -26.85 -10.88
N GLU A 241 -0.69 -25.60 -10.57
CA GLU A 241 -1.62 -25.27 -9.48
C GLU A 241 -3.07 -25.46 -9.95
N GLU A 242 -3.81 -26.28 -9.22
CA GLU A 242 -5.22 -26.60 -9.54
C GLU A 242 -6.20 -26.20 -8.43
N ALA A 243 -5.71 -25.61 -7.33
CA ALA A 243 -6.50 -25.26 -6.15
C ALA A 243 -6.49 -23.75 -5.87
N GLY A 244 -7.33 -23.31 -4.92
CA GLY A 244 -7.41 -21.91 -4.50
C GLY A 244 -7.82 -21.00 -5.66
N PHE A 245 -7.08 -19.91 -5.85
CA PHE A 245 -7.33 -18.95 -6.92
C PHE A 245 -7.26 -19.57 -8.32
N ALA A 246 -6.38 -20.56 -8.54
CA ALA A 246 -6.25 -21.24 -9.84
C ALA A 246 -7.53 -22.02 -10.22
N ALA A 247 -8.36 -22.39 -9.24
CA ALA A 247 -9.62 -23.09 -9.44
C ALA A 247 -10.81 -22.14 -9.69
N MET A 248 -10.65 -20.83 -9.44
CA MET A 248 -11.74 -19.87 -9.57
C MET A 248 -12.10 -19.60 -11.04
N ASP A 249 -13.36 -19.23 -11.27
CA ASP A 249 -13.78 -18.65 -12.54
C ASP A 249 -13.42 -17.16 -12.54
N PRO A 250 -12.57 -16.67 -13.47
CA PRO A 250 -12.22 -15.26 -13.57
C PRO A 250 -13.42 -14.33 -13.74
N ASP A 251 -14.54 -14.81 -14.28
CA ASP A 251 -15.76 -14.02 -14.47
C ASP A 251 -16.60 -13.89 -13.20
N ASP A 252 -16.35 -14.74 -12.19
CA ASP A 252 -17.03 -14.73 -10.89
C ASP A 252 -16.20 -14.05 -9.77
N ILE A 253 -15.02 -13.50 -10.11
CA ILE A 253 -14.18 -12.79 -9.14
C ILE A 253 -14.81 -11.44 -8.77
N PRO A 254 -15.24 -11.23 -7.52
CA PRO A 254 -16.09 -10.09 -7.16
C PRO A 254 -15.36 -8.75 -7.24
N PHE A 255 -14.04 -8.73 -7.04
CA PHE A 255 -13.23 -7.50 -7.13
C PHE A 255 -12.79 -7.15 -8.56
N ALA A 256 -13.08 -8.01 -9.55
CA ALA A 256 -12.65 -7.79 -10.93
C ALA A 256 -13.64 -6.89 -11.69
N CYS A 257 -13.11 -5.97 -12.48
CA CYS A 257 -13.87 -5.05 -13.33
C CYS A 257 -13.58 -5.28 -14.81
N ASP A 258 -14.51 -4.87 -15.66
CA ASP A 258 -14.33 -4.93 -17.11
C ASP A 258 -13.17 -4.01 -17.55
N ASP A 259 -12.34 -4.50 -18.48
CA ASP A 259 -11.13 -3.81 -18.93
C ASP A 259 -11.36 -2.41 -19.51
N ASP A 260 -12.54 -2.15 -20.09
CA ASP A 260 -12.91 -0.86 -20.66
C ASP A 260 -13.20 0.22 -19.60
N LEU A 261 -13.42 -0.19 -18.36
CA LEU A 261 -13.54 0.73 -17.21
C LEU A 261 -12.17 1.19 -16.70
N VAL A 262 -11.09 0.52 -17.09
CA VAL A 262 -9.73 0.80 -16.61
C VAL A 262 -9.13 1.92 -17.46
N THR A 263 -8.94 3.08 -16.86
CA THR A 263 -8.45 4.27 -17.57
C THR A 263 -6.98 4.56 -17.33
N THR A 264 -6.38 3.92 -16.33
CA THR A 264 -5.07 4.31 -15.80
C THR A 264 -4.32 3.10 -15.26
N VAL A 265 -3.02 3.05 -15.51
CA VAL A 265 -2.14 1.97 -15.10
C VAL A 265 -0.84 2.56 -14.56
N ILE A 266 -0.42 2.13 -13.37
CA ILE A 266 0.84 2.53 -12.77
C ILE A 266 1.77 1.33 -12.77
N ASP A 267 2.81 1.39 -13.61
CA ASP A 267 3.90 0.41 -13.60
C ASP A 267 4.95 0.81 -12.55
N ALA A 268 4.86 0.24 -11.36
CA ALA A 268 5.76 0.45 -10.24
C ALA A 268 6.54 -0.83 -9.91
N GLN A 269 6.89 -1.64 -10.91
CA GLN A 269 7.61 -2.90 -10.71
C GLN A 269 8.97 -2.72 -10.02
N GLU A 270 9.59 -1.55 -10.09
CA GLU A 270 10.83 -1.25 -9.35
C GLU A 270 10.64 -1.16 -7.82
N PHE A 271 9.39 -1.08 -7.33
CA PHE A 271 9.03 -0.96 -5.92
C PHE A 271 8.39 -2.23 -5.33
N ILE A 272 8.48 -3.37 -6.03
CA ILE A 272 7.91 -4.64 -5.55
C ILE A 272 8.51 -5.06 -4.22
N ASP A 273 9.82 -4.91 -4.04
CA ASP A 273 10.48 -5.30 -2.78
C ASP A 273 9.92 -4.52 -1.59
N ALA A 274 9.60 -3.23 -1.77
CA ALA A 274 8.94 -2.41 -0.76
C ALA A 274 7.51 -2.89 -0.49
N LYS A 275 6.72 -3.16 -1.55
CA LYS A 275 5.35 -3.71 -1.40
C LYS A 275 5.34 -5.05 -0.70
N VAL A 276 6.27 -5.95 -1.02
CA VAL A 276 6.39 -7.27 -0.37
C VAL A 276 6.84 -7.12 1.08
N ALA A 277 7.76 -6.21 1.38
CA ALA A 277 8.16 -5.92 2.77
C ALA A 277 6.98 -5.36 3.59
N ALA A 278 6.19 -4.46 3.01
CA ALA A 278 4.96 -3.96 3.61
C ALA A 278 3.90 -5.07 3.82
N MET A 279 3.73 -5.97 2.85
CA MET A 279 2.85 -7.13 3.00
C MET A 279 3.27 -8.02 4.17
N ARG A 280 4.58 -8.26 4.34
CA ARG A 280 5.11 -9.02 5.49
C ARG A 280 4.90 -8.32 6.83
N ALA A 281 4.81 -6.98 6.84
CA ALA A 281 4.55 -6.23 8.06
C ALA A 281 3.11 -6.42 8.58
N HIS A 282 2.16 -6.73 7.68
CA HIS A 282 0.78 -7.12 8.01
C HIS A 282 0.68 -8.62 8.32
N ALA A 283 1.53 -9.12 9.21
CA ALA A 283 1.71 -10.55 9.47
C ALA A 283 0.43 -11.25 9.96
N THR A 284 -0.47 -10.55 10.66
CA THR A 284 -1.76 -11.14 11.06
C THR A 284 -2.73 -11.35 9.91
N GLN A 285 -2.61 -10.59 8.81
CA GLN A 285 -3.58 -10.55 7.71
C GLN A 285 -3.06 -11.13 6.40
N ILE A 286 -1.75 -11.06 6.16
CA ILE A 286 -1.14 -11.45 4.89
C ILE A 286 -0.06 -12.51 5.12
N SER A 287 -0.28 -13.69 4.54
CA SER A 287 0.81 -14.64 4.29
C SER A 287 1.37 -14.41 2.89
N VAL A 288 2.68 -14.17 2.80
CA VAL A 288 3.40 -14.15 1.52
C VAL A 288 3.90 -15.54 1.12
N GLU A 289 3.81 -16.53 2.01
CA GLU A 289 4.28 -17.90 1.75
C GLU A 289 3.15 -18.85 1.35
N ASP A 290 1.93 -18.61 1.82
CA ASP A 290 0.72 -19.39 1.51
C ASP A 290 -0.48 -18.51 1.07
N GLY A 291 -1.48 -19.10 0.38
CA GLY A 291 -2.74 -18.42 0.06
C GLY A 291 -2.72 -17.48 -1.14
N PHE A 292 -3.69 -16.55 -1.21
CA PHE A 292 -3.90 -15.66 -2.37
C PHE A 292 -2.66 -14.83 -2.72
N PHE A 293 -1.90 -14.37 -1.72
CA PHE A 293 -0.70 -13.56 -1.93
C PHE A 293 0.58 -14.39 -2.13
N ALA A 294 0.63 -15.66 -1.73
CA ALA A 294 1.71 -16.56 -2.16
C ALA A 294 1.71 -16.79 -3.67
N LEU A 295 0.53 -16.74 -4.30
CA LEU A 295 0.38 -16.81 -5.75
C LEU A 295 1.06 -15.64 -6.46
N SER A 296 1.15 -14.47 -5.79
CA SER A 296 1.86 -13.31 -6.33
C SER A 296 3.39 -13.53 -6.40
N ASN A 297 3.95 -14.37 -5.52
CA ASN A 297 5.34 -14.83 -5.62
C ASN A 297 5.54 -15.82 -6.78
N MET A 298 4.50 -16.58 -7.15
CA MET A 298 4.55 -17.55 -8.25
C MET A 298 4.28 -16.91 -9.62
N LEU A 299 3.37 -15.93 -9.69
CA LEU A 299 2.97 -15.22 -10.92
C LEU A 299 3.97 -14.17 -11.43
N GLY A 300 5.03 -13.93 -10.67
CA GLY A 300 6.09 -13.00 -11.05
C GLY A 300 5.72 -11.53 -10.82
N SER A 301 6.78 -10.71 -10.84
CA SER A 301 6.83 -9.29 -10.52
C SER A 301 5.69 -8.41 -11.07
N ARG A 302 5.09 -8.77 -12.21
CA ARG A 302 4.03 -7.97 -12.85
C ARG A 302 2.76 -7.83 -12.01
N ALA A 303 2.33 -8.89 -11.33
CA ALA A 303 1.06 -8.88 -10.60
C ALA A 303 1.08 -7.97 -9.37
N LEU A 304 2.25 -7.81 -8.74
CA LEU A 304 2.42 -6.93 -7.57
C LEU A 304 2.80 -5.50 -7.95
N GLY A 305 3.56 -5.34 -9.04
CA GLY A 305 4.15 -4.07 -9.43
C GLY A 305 3.31 -3.24 -10.40
N ILE A 306 2.28 -3.79 -11.03
CA ILE A 306 1.39 -3.05 -11.93
C ILE A 306 0.02 -2.91 -11.27
N GLU A 307 -0.38 -1.68 -10.97
CA GLU A 307 -1.66 -1.36 -10.31
C GLU A 307 -2.55 -0.53 -11.24
N PHE A 308 -3.86 -0.81 -11.22
CA PHE A 308 -4.81 -0.25 -12.17
C PHE A 308 -5.85 0.61 -11.47
N PHE A 309 -6.32 1.63 -12.19
CA PHE A 309 -7.25 2.60 -11.65
C PHE A 309 -8.27 3.03 -12.71
N ARG A 310 -9.43 3.47 -12.22
CA ARG A 310 -10.50 4.10 -12.99
C ARG A 310 -10.64 5.56 -12.59
N ARG A 311 -10.37 6.48 -13.50
CA ARG A 311 -10.59 7.91 -13.32
C ARG A 311 -12.09 8.19 -13.36
N VAL A 312 -12.61 8.75 -12.28
CA VAL A 312 -14.02 9.14 -12.16
C VAL A 312 -14.23 10.64 -12.07
N ARG A 313 -13.13 11.39 -11.92
CA ARG A 313 -13.13 12.86 -11.89
C ARG A 313 -11.83 13.41 -12.46
N GLY A 314 -11.93 14.57 -13.10
CA GLY A 314 -10.80 15.29 -13.71
C GLY A 314 -10.59 14.86 -15.16
N GLU A 315 -9.68 15.52 -15.86
CA GLU A 315 -9.35 15.24 -17.26
C GLU A 315 -8.14 14.29 -17.37
N ALA A 316 -8.04 13.55 -18.48
CA ALA A 316 -6.85 12.75 -18.75
C ALA A 316 -5.68 13.68 -19.05
N GLY A 317 -4.48 13.26 -18.69
CA GLY A 317 -3.26 13.95 -19.09
C GLY A 317 -2.15 13.00 -19.51
N GLY A 318 -1.08 13.58 -20.04
CA GLY A 318 0.11 12.83 -20.46
C GLY A 318 -0.09 12.04 -21.76
N GLU A 319 0.99 11.37 -22.17
CA GLU A 319 0.95 10.42 -23.28
C GLU A 319 0.35 9.10 -22.77
N PRO A 320 -0.75 8.60 -23.37
CA PRO A 320 -1.34 7.34 -22.94
C PRO A 320 -0.48 6.14 -23.35
N ASP A 321 -0.69 5.01 -22.70
CA ASP A 321 -0.14 3.72 -23.13
C ASP A 321 -0.78 3.22 -24.44
N ALA A 322 -0.32 2.05 -24.91
CA ALA A 322 -0.86 1.44 -26.13
C ALA A 322 -2.36 1.08 -26.06
N ALA A 323 -2.93 0.99 -24.86
CA ALA A 323 -4.35 0.73 -24.61
C ALA A 323 -5.15 2.03 -24.38
N GLY A 324 -4.52 3.21 -24.50
CA GLY A 324 -5.19 4.49 -24.29
C GLY A 324 -5.30 4.91 -22.82
N ARG A 325 -4.55 4.27 -21.91
CA ARG A 325 -4.61 4.51 -20.47
C ARG A 325 -3.55 5.50 -20.02
N GLU A 326 -3.87 6.31 -19.02
CA GLU A 326 -2.89 7.17 -18.36
C GLU A 326 -1.84 6.32 -17.64
N THR A 327 -0.58 6.78 -17.61
CA THR A 327 0.54 6.08 -16.96
C THR A 327 1.09 6.79 -15.72
N ASP A 328 0.42 7.87 -15.30
CA ASP A 328 0.74 8.69 -14.13
C ASP A 328 -0.57 9.32 -13.62
N LEU A 329 -0.86 9.16 -12.32
CA LEU A 329 -2.05 9.70 -11.69
C LEU A 329 -2.07 11.23 -11.74
N PHE A 330 -0.89 11.85 -11.70
CA PHE A 330 -0.68 13.30 -11.76
C PHE A 330 -0.55 13.84 -13.18
N ALA A 331 -0.70 13.00 -14.21
CA ALA A 331 -0.63 13.47 -15.58
C ALA A 331 -1.65 14.60 -15.84
N GLY A 332 -1.18 15.76 -16.30
CA GLY A 332 -2.01 16.93 -16.56
C GLY A 332 -2.31 17.83 -15.34
N ILE A 333 -1.68 17.56 -14.19
CA ILE A 333 -1.65 18.45 -13.00
C ILE A 333 -0.50 19.44 -13.12
#